data_AF-A0A4R2JRD3-F1
#
_entry.id   AF-A0A4R2JRD3-F1
#
_cell.length_a   1.000
_cell.length_b   1.000
_cell.length_c   1.000
_cell.angle_alpha   90.00
_cell.angle_beta   90.00
_cell.angle_gamma   90.00
#
_symmetry.space_group_name_H-M   'P 1'
#
loop_
_entity.id
_entity.type
_entity.pdbx_description
1 polymer ?
#
loop_
_entity_poly.entity_id
_entity_poly.type
_entity_poly.pdbx_seq_one_letter_code
_entity_poly.pdbx_strand_id
1 'polypeptide(L)'
;MIALLVVNAVFAAVSVGFAVMAVARPATLSRSPTATSGERFYAWMYAIRAVPLGVVAAILPATSPGPATMVVLIAAAVVQLADAGIGVSRREWGMVAGATAAAIVHMITAVAIR
;
A
#
# COMPACT_ATOMS: atom_id res chain seq x y z
N MET A 1 4.34 21.40 -2.60
CA MET A 1 4.21 20.29 -3.57
C MET A 1 5.28 19.22 -3.34
N ILE A 2 6.58 19.54 -3.41
CA ILE A 2 7.68 18.56 -3.25
C ILE A 2 7.57 17.73 -1.96
N ALA A 3 7.33 18.36 -0.81
CA ALA A 3 7.17 17.64 0.46
C ALA A 3 6.06 16.59 0.43
N LEU A 4 4.91 16.90 -0.20
CA LEU A 4 3.79 15.97 -0.35
C LEU A 4 4.15 14.79 -1.25
N LEU A 5 4.86 15.03 -2.35
CA LEU A 5 5.34 13.98 -3.25
C LEU A 5 6.31 13.03 -2.54
N VAL A 6 7.23 13.57 -1.72
CA VAL A 6 8.15 12.77 -0.91
C VAL A 6 7.40 11.94 0.11
N VAL A 7 6.45 12.54 0.84
CA VAL A 7 5.62 11.81 1.81
C VAL A 7 4.84 10.69 1.12
N ASN A 8 4.19 10.97 -0.01
CA ASN A 8 3.49 9.96 -0.80
C ASN A 8 4.41 8.81 -1.25
N ALA A 9 5.59 9.13 -1.77
CA ALA A 9 6.57 8.13 -2.18
C ALA A 9 7.04 7.26 -1.01
N VAL A 10 7.25 7.85 0.17
CA VAL A 10 7.62 7.10 1.39
C VAL A 10 6.50 6.14 1.79
N PHE A 11 5.25 6.60 1.85
CA PHE A 11 4.11 5.73 2.18
C PHE A 11 3.94 4.59 1.16
N ALA A 12 4.06 4.89 -0.13
CA ALA A 12 4.01 3.89 -1.19
C ALA A 12 5.14 2.86 -1.05
N ALA A 13 6.38 3.30 -0.81
CA ALA A 13 7.53 2.42 -0.62
C ALA A 13 7.40 1.54 0.63
N VAL A 14 6.87 2.08 1.73
CA VAL A 14 6.59 1.31 2.94
C VAL A 14 5.54 0.22 2.68
N SER A 15 4.47 0.53 1.95
CA SER A 15 3.46 -0.47 1.55
C SER A 15 4.05 -1.57 0.66
N VAL A 16 4.91 -1.22 -0.30
CA VAL A 16 5.67 -2.19 -1.11
C VAL A 16 6.56 -3.05 -0.22
N GLY A 17 7.25 -2.44 0.75
CA GLY A 17 8.08 -3.15 1.72
C GLY A 17 7.29 -4.19 2.51
N PHE A 18 6.10 -3.85 3.01
CA PHE A 18 5.23 -4.81 3.67
C PHE A 18 4.77 -5.95 2.75
N ALA A 19 4.42 -5.65 1.50
CA ALA A 19 4.03 -6.66 0.52
C ALA A 19 5.19 -7.65 0.22
N VAL A 20 6.41 -7.13 0.05
CA VAL A 20 7.62 -7.95 -0.13
C VAL A 20 7.92 -8.78 1.12
N MET A 21 7.82 -8.19 2.31
CA MET A 21 8.04 -8.89 3.58
C MET A 21 7.02 -10.00 3.82
N ALA A 22 5.75 -9.79 3.46
CA ALA A 22 4.70 -10.81 3.55
C ALA A 22 5.03 -12.07 2.74
N VAL A 23 5.73 -11.91 1.63
CA VAL A 23 6.15 -13.02 0.76
C VAL A 23 7.49 -13.62 1.22
N ALA A 24 8.49 -12.77 1.46
CA ALA A 24 9.85 -13.21 1.76
C ALA A 24 9.97 -13.85 3.15
N ARG A 25 9.24 -13.32 4.14
CA ARG A 25 9.23 -13.82 5.51
C ARG A 25 7.81 -13.81 6.10
N PRO A 26 6.90 -14.68 5.61
CA PRO A 26 5.49 -14.64 5.98
C PRO A 26 5.23 -14.75 7.49
N ALA A 27 6.08 -15.51 8.20
CA ALA A 27 6.01 -15.70 9.66
C ALA A 27 6.18 -14.39 10.45
N THR A 28 6.79 -13.35 9.86
CA THR A 28 6.94 -12.04 10.51
C THR A 28 5.62 -11.27 10.60
N LEU A 29 4.64 -11.59 9.74
CA LEU A 29 3.35 -10.90 9.67
C LEU A 29 2.18 -11.81 10.03
N SER A 30 2.28 -13.13 9.86
CA SER A 30 1.18 -14.06 10.16
C SER A 30 1.04 -14.42 11.65
N ARG A 31 2.03 -14.05 12.49
CA ARG A 31 2.14 -14.48 13.91
C ARG A 31 2.13 -16.00 14.10
N SER A 32 2.29 -16.76 13.01
CA SER A 32 2.37 -18.23 13.01
C SER A 32 3.85 -18.67 12.97
N PRO A 33 4.25 -19.68 13.76
CA PRO A 33 5.62 -20.22 13.72
C PRO A 33 6.02 -20.69 12.32
N THR A 34 5.06 -21.22 11.56
CA THR A 34 5.26 -21.69 10.19
C THR A 34 4.04 -21.31 9.35
N ALA A 35 4.25 -20.45 8.36
CA ALA A 35 3.18 -20.11 7.43
C ALA A 35 2.75 -21.33 6.62
N THR A 36 1.46 -21.64 6.68
CA THR A 36 0.78 -22.66 5.90
C THR A 36 0.84 -22.34 4.40
N SER A 37 0.58 -23.34 3.56
CA SER A 37 0.54 -23.14 2.10
C SER A 37 -0.53 -22.12 1.68
N GLY A 38 -1.67 -22.08 2.38
CA GLY A 38 -2.75 -21.11 2.13
C GLY A 38 -2.34 -19.67 2.45
N GLU A 39 -1.64 -19.44 3.57
CA GLU A 39 -1.12 -18.12 3.92
C GLU A 39 -0.09 -17.63 2.91
N ARG A 40 0.81 -18.51 2.43
CA ARG A 40 1.79 -18.16 1.40
C ARG A 40 1.14 -17.82 0.07
N PHE A 41 0.16 -18.62 -0.36
CA PHE A 41 -0.62 -18.34 -1.56
C PHE A 41 -1.32 -16.97 -1.48
N TYR A 42 -1.97 -16.70 -0.35
CA TYR A 42 -2.65 -15.41 -0.12
C TYR A 42 -1.68 -14.23 -0.12
N ALA A 43 -0.51 -14.38 0.53
CA ALA A 43 0.54 -13.36 0.53
C ALA A 43 1.03 -13.03 -0.88
N TRP A 44 1.29 -14.05 -1.72
CA TRP A 44 1.67 -13.86 -3.11
C TRP A 44 0.56 -13.20 -3.95
N MET A 45 -0.68 -13.63 -3.77
CA MET A 45 -1.84 -13.05 -4.46
C MET A 45 -2.02 -11.56 -4.14
N TYR A 46 -1.73 -11.14 -2.90
CA TYR A 46 -1.76 -9.72 -2.54
C TYR A 46 -0.51 -8.97 -3.02
N ALA A 47 0.68 -9.58 -2.95
CA ALA A 47 1.92 -8.94 -3.35
C ALA A 47 1.97 -8.64 -4.86
N ILE A 48 1.44 -9.51 -5.71
CA ILE A 48 1.47 -9.33 -7.17
C ILE A 48 0.68 -8.08 -7.62
N ARG A 49 -0.31 -7.65 -6.84
CA ARG A 49 -1.03 -6.37 -7.07
C ARG A 49 -0.40 -5.20 -6.31
N ALA A 50 0.00 -5.42 -5.05
CA ALA A 50 0.44 -4.36 -4.16
C ALA A 50 1.80 -3.79 -4.57
N VAL A 51 2.74 -4.64 -5.00
CA VAL A 51 4.09 -4.20 -5.38
C VAL A 51 4.05 -3.32 -6.65
N PRO A 52 3.44 -3.74 -7.78
CA PRO A 52 3.40 -2.88 -8.96
C PRO A 52 2.63 -1.58 -8.71
N LEU A 53 1.45 -1.65 -8.08
CA LEU A 53 0.65 -0.45 -7.80
C LEU A 53 1.40 0.52 -6.89
N GLY A 54 2.04 0.03 -5.83
CA GLY A 54 2.82 0.85 -4.91
C GLY A 54 4.03 1.50 -5.60
N VAL A 55 4.76 0.78 -6.44
CA VAL A 55 5.88 1.34 -7.22
C VAL A 55 5.40 2.46 -8.13
N VAL A 56 4.31 2.25 -8.87
CA VAL A 56 3.74 3.25 -9.78
C VAL A 56 3.23 4.46 -8.99
N ALA A 57 2.55 4.25 -7.87
CA ALA A 57 2.06 5.31 -6.98
C ALA A 57 3.19 6.13 -6.33
N ALA A 58 4.39 5.56 -6.18
CA ALA A 58 5.57 6.27 -5.68
C ALA A 58 6.22 7.16 -6.75
N ILE A 59 6.25 6.70 -8.01
CA ILE A 59 7.05 7.31 -9.08
C ILE A 59 6.25 8.32 -9.91
N LEU A 60 5.06 7.93 -10.39
CA LEU A 60 4.29 8.74 -11.34
C LEU A 60 3.99 10.17 -10.87
N PRO A 61 3.71 10.42 -9.58
CA PRO A 61 3.44 11.79 -9.12
C PRO A 61 4.57 12.78 -9.37
N ALA A 62 5.82 12.31 -9.44
CA ALA A 62 6.99 13.13 -9.69
C ALA A 62 7.39 13.19 -11.18
N THR A 63 7.10 12.15 -11.96
CA THR A 63 7.60 12.02 -13.34
C THR A 63 6.56 12.35 -14.41
N SER A 64 5.27 12.14 -14.13
CA SER A 64 4.21 12.31 -15.11
C SER A 64 2.90 12.77 -14.42
N PRO A 65 2.85 14.00 -13.89
CA PRO A 65 1.63 14.51 -13.27
C PRO A 65 0.49 14.64 -14.29
N GLY A 66 -0.75 14.46 -13.82
CA GLY A 66 -1.96 14.58 -14.64
C GLY A 66 -3.05 13.55 -14.31
N PRO A 67 -4.13 13.49 -15.11
CA PRO A 67 -5.34 12.71 -14.80
C PRO A 67 -5.09 11.21 -14.62
N ALA A 68 -4.20 10.62 -15.42
CA ALA A 68 -3.87 9.19 -15.29
C ALA A 68 -3.21 8.89 -13.93
N THR A 69 -2.28 9.75 -13.49
CA THR A 69 -1.62 9.62 -12.19
C THR A 69 -2.58 9.86 -11.04
N MET A 70 -3.52 10.79 -11.18
CA MET A 70 -4.61 10.97 -10.22
C MET A 70 -5.43 9.69 -10.06
N VAL A 71 -5.82 9.02 -11.15
CA VAL A 71 -6.56 7.74 -11.09
C VAL A 71 -5.75 6.66 -10.38
N VAL A 72 -4.45 6.55 -10.66
CA VAL A 72 -3.58 5.58 -9.96
C VAL A 72 -3.54 5.83 -8.46
N LEU A 73 -3.40 7.09 -8.04
CA LEU A 73 -3.37 7.44 -6.61
C LEU A 73 -4.72 7.18 -5.92
N ILE A 74 -5.84 7.43 -6.60
CA ILE A 74 -7.17 7.07 -6.09
C ILE A 74 -7.29 5.55 -5.95
N ALA A 75 -6.84 4.78 -6.94
CA ALA A 75 -6.85 3.32 -6.87
C ALA A 75 -5.98 2.80 -5.72
N ALA A 76 -4.80 3.37 -5.52
CA ALA A 76 -3.93 3.07 -4.38
C ALA A 76 -4.63 3.40 -3.05
N ALA A 77 -5.29 4.55 -2.93
CA ALA A 77 -6.04 4.90 -1.73
C ALA A 77 -7.18 3.92 -1.43
N VAL A 78 -7.96 3.51 -2.43
CA VAL A 78 -9.04 2.53 -2.29
C VAL A 78 -8.49 1.18 -1.81
N VAL A 79 -7.37 0.74 -2.38
CA VAL A 79 -6.69 -0.48 -1.92
C VAL A 79 -6.28 -0.40 -0.46
N GLN A 80 -5.69 0.72 -0.04
CA GLN A 80 -5.30 0.91 1.37
C GLN A 80 -6.53 0.97 2.30
N LEU A 81 -7.66 1.52 1.86
CA LEU A 81 -8.91 1.46 2.63
C LEU A 81 -9.44 0.03 2.76
N ALA A 82 -9.34 -0.79 1.71
CA ALA A 82 -9.69 -2.21 1.79
C ALA A 82 -8.81 -2.94 2.80
N ASP A 83 -7.50 -2.65 2.80
CA ASP A 83 -6.57 -3.20 3.79
C ASP A 83 -6.90 -2.72 5.21
N ALA A 84 -7.28 -1.46 5.41
CA ALA A 84 -7.75 -0.98 6.71
C ALA A 84 -9.02 -1.74 7.17
N GLY A 85 -9.97 -1.99 6.27
CA GLY A 85 -11.17 -2.79 6.55
C GLY A 85 -10.85 -4.23 6.94
N ILE A 86 -9.92 -4.88 6.24
CA ILE A 86 -9.39 -6.19 6.61
C ILE A 86 -8.75 -6.11 8.01
N GLY A 87 -7.93 -5.10 8.26
CA GLY A 87 -7.29 -4.85 9.56
C GLY A 87 -8.31 -4.76 10.70
N VAL A 88 -9.42 -4.05 10.50
CA VAL A 88 -10.53 -3.98 11.46
C VAL A 88 -11.11 -5.38 11.72
N SER A 89 -11.44 -6.13 10.66
CA SER A 89 -12.01 -7.48 10.79
C SER A 89 -11.08 -8.46 11.53
N ARG A 90 -9.77 -8.27 11.38
CA ARG A 90 -8.72 -9.10 11.98
C ARG A 90 -8.19 -8.55 13.31
N ARG A 91 -8.67 -7.38 13.76
CA ARG A 91 -8.20 -6.64 14.94
C ARG A 91 -6.71 -6.32 14.90
N GLU A 92 -6.18 -6.06 13.71
CA GLU A 92 -4.79 -5.67 13.47
C GLU A 92 -4.67 -4.14 13.43
N TRP A 93 -4.69 -3.49 14.58
CA TRP A 93 -4.73 -2.02 14.66
C TRP A 93 -3.54 -1.32 14.01
N GLY A 94 -2.37 -1.96 13.95
CA GLY A 94 -1.21 -1.45 13.21
C GLY A 94 -1.49 -1.37 11.70
N MET A 95 -2.16 -2.38 11.13
CA MET A 95 -2.59 -2.38 9.72
C MET A 95 -3.63 -1.29 9.48
N VAL A 96 -4.61 -1.14 10.38
CA VAL A 96 -5.64 -0.09 10.27
C VAL A 96 -4.99 1.29 10.22
N ALA A 97 -4.16 1.61 11.21
CA ALA A 97 -3.52 2.93 11.29
C ALA A 97 -2.62 3.21 10.08
N GLY A 98 -1.75 2.26 9.72
CA GLY A 98 -0.82 2.41 8.60
C GLY A 98 -1.54 2.55 7.26
N ALA A 99 -2.53 1.70 7.00
CA ALA A 99 -3.27 1.70 5.75
C ALA A 99 -4.18 2.94 5.63
N THR A 100 -4.87 3.36 6.70
CA THR A 100 -5.64 4.60 6.69
C THR A 100 -4.76 5.83 6.45
N ALA A 101 -3.58 5.91 7.09
CA ALA A 101 -2.65 7.01 6.86
C ALA A 101 -2.17 7.05 5.39
N ALA A 102 -1.80 5.91 4.82
CA ALA A 102 -1.42 5.80 3.41
C ALA A 102 -2.56 6.25 2.47
N ALA A 103 -3.80 5.81 2.75
CA ALA A 103 -4.97 6.19 1.96
C ALA A 103 -5.18 7.72 1.93
N ILE A 104 -5.08 8.37 3.09
CA ILE A 104 -5.20 9.82 3.22
C ILE A 104 -4.10 10.52 2.41
N VAL A 105 -2.85 10.08 2.54
CA VAL A 105 -1.71 10.67 1.81
C VAL A 105 -1.90 10.53 0.30
N HIS A 106 -2.30 9.35 -0.19
CA HIS A 106 -2.56 9.13 -1.62
C HIS A 106 -3.70 10.02 -2.12
N MET A 107 -4.80 10.15 -1.37
CA MET A 107 -5.93 11.02 -1.76
C MET A 107 -5.55 12.50 -1.78
N ILE A 108 -4.85 12.98 -0.76
CA ILE A 108 -4.37 14.38 -0.73
C ILE A 108 -3.44 14.63 -1.92
N THR A 109 -2.55 13.68 -2.23
CA THR A 109 -1.66 13.78 -3.40
C THR A 109 -2.44 13.76 -4.71
N ALA A 110 -3.48 12.94 -4.82
CA ALA A 110 -4.34 12.86 -6.00
C ALA A 110 -5.09 14.16 -6.28
N VAL A 111 -5.56 14.85 -5.24
CA VAL A 111 -6.27 16.13 -5.38
C VAL A 111 -5.28 17.29 -5.63
N ALA A 112 -4.06 17.17 -5.11
CA ALA A 112 -3.03 18.21 -5.25
C ALA A 112 -2.28 18.13 -6.58
N ILE A 113 -2.19 16.96 -7.20
CA ILE A 113 -1.51 16.79 -8.49
C ILE A 113 -2.34 17.47 -9.59
N ARG A 114 -1.69 18.37 -10.34
CA ARG A 114 -2.28 19.12 -11.45
C ARG A 114 -1.63 18.68 -12.75
#